data_AF-A0A2D8QKK9-F1
#
_entry.id   AF-A0A2D8QKK9-F1
#
_cell.length_a   1.000
_cell.length_b   1.000
_cell.length_c   1.000
_cell.angle_alpha   90.00
_cell.angle_beta   90.00
_cell.angle_gamma   90.00
#
_symmetry.space_group_name_H-M   'P 1'
#
loop_
_entity.id
_entity.type
_entity.pdbx_description
1 polymer ?
#
loop_
_entity_poly.entity_id
_entity_poly.type
_entity_poly.pdbx_seq_one_letter_code
_entity_poly.pdbx_strand_id
1 'polypeptide(L)'
;MISLDVIDGFNQATQIYTIIAVAAGCFIGLIVGMIPGLTISTGIIIVLPLTFVLPPEISIALLLGLYVSGMTGGSFSAILLNIPGTPSASATAMDGHPMAQKGEAGRALGIAIVSSFLGGLFSFLCLFFVAPLLAEVALKFKSPDLFSLVLFGLTIICSFAAQSLIKGFLSAGIGLAIITVGQDPMMGTQRFTFGEVNLIGGIHFLTALIGLFAIPQLVDNFTHIKNSVRDKNVVKKITGIFPKIADLKLIRVPVILGSPIGSFLGILPGAGGPIAAFLSYDYSKRLSENSEEFGKGSPQGIAAPESANNAVTGGALIPMMTLGIPGDPVTAILIGALLIHGLAPGPLLFVENGEFAYGVVFSFFWANIFNILIALIFIRLLVKVLSIPKTILMPTIAILCVIGSYALRN
;
A
#
# COMPACT_ATOMS: atom_id res chain seq x y z
N MET A 1 29.26 12.27 5.23
CA MET A 1 29.42 11.58 6.51
C MET A 1 28.05 10.99 6.81
N ILE A 2 27.91 9.66 6.90
CA ILE A 2 26.62 9.02 7.19
C ILE A 2 26.26 9.41 8.63
N SER A 3 25.07 9.98 8.87
CA SER A 3 24.64 10.36 10.23
C SER A 3 24.47 9.11 11.09
N LEU A 4 24.66 9.26 12.41
CA LEU A 4 24.44 8.18 13.38
C LEU A 4 23.03 7.59 13.24
N ASP A 5 22.02 8.44 13.03
CA ASP A 5 20.63 8.03 12.82
C ASP A 5 20.43 7.04 11.65
N VAL A 6 21.23 7.15 10.58
CA VAL A 6 21.16 6.21 9.45
C VAL A 6 21.70 4.84 9.84
N ILE A 7 22.77 4.80 10.64
CA ILE A 7 23.36 3.56 11.12
C ILE A 7 22.41 2.89 12.12
N ASP A 8 21.86 3.67 13.05
CA ASP A 8 20.95 3.17 14.08
C ASP A 8 19.63 2.70 13.46
N GLY A 9 19.06 3.45 12.52
CA GLY A 9 17.89 3.01 11.76
C GLY A 9 18.14 1.73 10.95
N PHE A 10 19.32 1.56 10.36
CA PHE A 10 19.69 0.31 9.69
C PHE A 10 19.78 -0.86 10.69
N ASN A 11 20.41 -0.63 11.85
CA ASN A 11 20.51 -1.63 12.93
C ASN A 11 19.14 -2.03 13.48
N GLN A 12 18.22 -1.07 13.60
CA GLN A 12 16.84 -1.29 14.03
C GLN A 12 16.06 -2.13 13.00
N ALA A 13 16.20 -1.81 11.71
CA ALA A 13 15.53 -2.52 10.63
C ALA A 13 16.07 -3.94 10.40
N THR A 14 17.32 -4.20 10.80
CA THR A 14 17.96 -5.52 10.70
C THR A 14 17.78 -6.40 11.94
N GLN A 15 17.14 -5.88 13.00
CA GLN A 15 16.79 -6.70 14.15
C GLN A 15 15.92 -7.88 13.73
N ILE A 16 16.13 -9.02 14.39
CA ILE A 16 15.46 -10.28 14.04
C ILE A 16 13.94 -10.15 14.10
N TYR A 17 13.41 -9.45 15.11
CA TYR A 17 11.97 -9.25 15.27
C TYR A 17 11.40 -8.35 14.18
N THR A 18 12.11 -7.29 13.80
CA THR A 18 11.72 -6.40 12.69
C THR A 18 11.71 -7.16 11.37
N ILE A 19 12.76 -7.94 11.08
CA ILE A 19 12.83 -8.78 9.88
C ILE A 19 11.68 -9.79 9.82
N ILE A 20 11.38 -10.48 10.94
CA ILE A 20 10.26 -11.43 11.00
C ILE A 20 8.94 -10.71 10.76
N ALA A 21 8.75 -9.53 11.35
CA ALA A 21 7.57 -8.71 11.15
C ALA A 21 7.42 -8.27 9.68
N VAL A 22 8.49 -7.77 9.05
CA VAL A 22 8.49 -7.46 7.60
C VAL A 22 8.10 -8.69 6.78
N ALA A 23 8.72 -9.83 7.02
CA ALA A 23 8.45 -11.06 6.27
C ALA A 23 7.00 -11.55 6.47
N ALA A 24 6.49 -11.52 7.71
CA ALA A 24 5.11 -11.85 8.01
C ALA A 24 4.14 -10.87 7.32
N GLY A 25 4.46 -9.59 7.36
CA GLY A 25 3.74 -8.52 6.67
C GLY A 25 3.68 -8.78 5.18
N CYS A 26 4.81 -9.10 4.55
CA CYS A 26 4.91 -9.43 3.14
C CYS A 26 4.03 -10.65 2.78
N PHE A 27 4.06 -11.70 3.59
CA PHE A 27 3.24 -12.89 3.37
C PHE A 27 1.74 -12.56 3.45
N ILE A 28 1.32 -11.83 4.48
CA ILE A 28 -0.08 -11.37 4.64
C ILE A 28 -0.46 -10.44 3.48
N GLY A 29 0.41 -9.51 3.11
CA GLY A 29 0.23 -8.55 2.02
C GLY A 29 -0.03 -9.25 0.70
N LEU A 30 0.82 -10.22 0.33
CA LEU A 30 0.61 -11.03 -0.89
C LEU A 30 -0.78 -11.67 -0.87
N ILE A 31 -1.17 -12.32 0.23
CA ILE A 31 -2.50 -12.95 0.36
C ILE A 31 -3.62 -11.91 0.20
N VAL A 32 -3.55 -10.79 0.92
CA VAL A 32 -4.55 -9.72 0.88
C VAL A 32 -4.71 -9.17 -0.54
N GLY A 33 -3.59 -8.81 -1.18
CA GLY A 33 -3.59 -8.26 -2.53
C GLY A 33 -4.13 -9.25 -3.57
N MET A 34 -3.94 -10.54 -3.35
CA MET A 34 -4.41 -11.59 -4.25
C MET A 34 -5.92 -11.78 -4.24
N ILE A 35 -6.61 -11.44 -3.15
CA ILE A 35 -8.04 -11.70 -3.02
C ILE A 35 -8.82 -10.59 -3.76
N PRO A 36 -9.54 -10.90 -4.86
CA PRO A 36 -10.28 -9.87 -5.58
C PRO A 36 -11.40 -9.30 -4.72
N GLY A 37 -11.50 -7.98 -4.67
CA GLY A 37 -12.46 -7.27 -3.83
C GLY A 37 -12.01 -7.05 -2.39
N LEU A 38 -10.80 -7.47 -2.00
CA LEU A 38 -10.16 -7.02 -0.76
C LEU A 38 -9.12 -5.94 -1.10
N THR A 39 -9.24 -4.78 -0.46
CA THR A 39 -8.26 -3.70 -0.67
C THR A 39 -7.08 -3.84 0.30
N ILE A 40 -5.91 -3.33 -0.10
CA ILE A 40 -4.73 -3.27 0.77
C ILE A 40 -5.03 -2.44 2.03
N SER A 41 -5.77 -1.34 1.88
CA SER A 41 -6.27 -0.51 2.97
C SER A 41 -7.05 -1.33 4.00
N THR A 42 -7.99 -2.16 3.54
CA THR A 42 -8.72 -3.09 4.43
C THR A 42 -7.79 -4.09 5.10
N GLY A 43 -6.80 -4.61 4.37
CA GLY A 43 -5.78 -5.53 4.94
C GLY A 43 -4.97 -4.91 6.08
N ILE A 44 -4.49 -3.68 5.90
CA ILE A 44 -3.78 -2.95 6.95
C ILE A 44 -4.68 -2.75 8.17
N ILE A 45 -5.93 -2.36 7.97
CA ILE A 45 -6.89 -2.16 9.07
C ILE A 45 -7.14 -3.44 9.86
N ILE A 46 -7.17 -4.61 9.22
CA ILE A 46 -7.33 -5.90 9.89
C ILE A 46 -6.10 -6.26 10.73
N VAL A 47 -4.90 -5.92 10.25
CA VAL A 47 -3.64 -6.23 10.93
C VAL A 47 -3.31 -5.20 12.02
N LEU A 48 -3.76 -3.96 11.88
CA LEU A 48 -3.46 -2.85 12.77
C LEU A 48 -3.75 -3.15 14.25
N PRO A 49 -4.87 -3.80 14.66
CA PRO A 49 -5.07 -4.20 16.06
C PRO A 49 -3.97 -5.11 16.62
N LEU A 50 -3.36 -5.96 15.80
CA LEU A 50 -2.27 -6.85 16.22
C LEU A 50 -0.97 -6.09 16.52
N THR A 51 -0.86 -4.85 16.04
CA THR A 51 0.35 -4.05 16.20
C THR A 51 0.46 -3.37 17.57
N PHE A 52 -0.60 -3.30 18.37
CA PHE A 52 -0.56 -2.54 19.64
C PHE A 52 0.26 -3.19 20.74
N VAL A 53 0.37 -4.51 20.69
CA VAL A 53 1.23 -5.26 21.60
C VAL A 53 2.69 -5.26 21.14
N LEU A 54 2.97 -4.66 19.98
CA LEU A 54 4.29 -4.63 19.37
C LEU A 54 4.91 -3.22 19.50
N PRO A 55 6.24 -3.13 19.68
CA PRO A 55 6.99 -1.89 19.56
C PRO A 55 6.74 -1.19 18.21
N PRO A 56 6.71 0.16 18.16
CA PRO A 56 6.40 0.93 16.96
C PRO A 56 7.19 0.52 15.71
N GLU A 57 8.47 0.22 15.88
CA GLU A 57 9.37 -0.19 14.80
C GLU A 57 8.98 -1.54 14.18
N ILE A 58 8.57 -2.50 15.02
CA ILE A 58 8.09 -3.82 14.58
C ILE A 58 6.72 -3.68 13.92
N SER A 59 5.85 -2.86 14.51
CA SER A 59 4.51 -2.56 14.02
C SER A 59 4.51 -1.96 12.62
N ILE A 60 5.26 -0.87 12.42
CA ILE A 60 5.32 -0.21 11.12
C ILE A 60 6.04 -1.09 10.09
N ALA A 61 7.07 -1.84 10.49
CA ALA A 61 7.73 -2.80 9.60
C ALA A 61 6.77 -3.89 9.09
N LEU A 62 5.90 -4.44 9.95
CA LEU A 62 4.83 -5.36 9.57
C LEU A 62 3.89 -4.75 8.52
N LEU A 63 3.43 -3.52 8.76
CA LEU A 63 2.48 -2.83 7.89
C LEU A 63 3.12 -2.42 6.55
N LEU A 64 4.39 -2.05 6.54
CA LEU A 64 5.16 -1.78 5.31
C LEU A 64 5.33 -3.05 4.46
N GLY A 65 5.65 -4.17 5.10
CA GLY A 65 5.68 -5.47 4.45
C GLY A 65 4.35 -5.78 3.76
N LEU A 66 3.24 -5.58 4.46
CA LEU A 66 1.89 -5.77 3.93
C LEU A 66 1.61 -4.83 2.75
N TYR A 67 1.97 -3.55 2.88
CA TYR A 67 1.75 -2.54 1.84
C TYR A 67 2.46 -2.88 0.53
N VAL A 68 3.79 -3.10 0.58
CA VAL A 68 4.61 -3.42 -0.60
C VAL A 68 4.13 -4.70 -1.27
N SER A 69 3.98 -5.76 -0.48
CA SER A 69 3.57 -7.06 -1.00
C SER A 69 2.12 -7.12 -1.45
N GLY A 70 1.23 -6.33 -0.86
CA GLY A 70 -0.17 -6.21 -1.30
C GLY A 70 -0.27 -5.64 -2.71
N MET A 71 0.59 -4.68 -3.05
CA MET A 71 0.65 -4.11 -4.40
C MET A 71 1.06 -5.16 -5.43
N THR A 72 2.03 -6.01 -5.11
CA THR A 72 2.45 -7.16 -5.95
C THR A 72 1.43 -8.29 -5.97
N GLY A 73 0.75 -8.54 -4.85
CA GLY A 73 -0.27 -9.59 -4.74
C GLY A 73 -1.44 -9.39 -5.71
N GLY A 74 -1.83 -8.13 -5.94
CA GLY A 74 -2.88 -7.76 -6.91
C GLY A 74 -2.62 -8.27 -8.33
N SER A 75 -1.35 -8.40 -8.71
CA SER A 75 -0.92 -8.85 -10.04
C SER A 75 -1.20 -10.33 -10.26
N PHE A 76 -1.23 -11.15 -9.20
CA PHE A 76 -1.50 -12.58 -9.34
C PHE A 76 -2.94 -12.85 -9.77
N SER A 77 -3.90 -12.18 -9.13
CA SER A 77 -5.32 -12.31 -9.51
C SER A 77 -5.63 -11.65 -10.84
N ALA A 78 -4.94 -10.54 -11.17
CA ALA A 78 -4.98 -9.93 -12.50
C ALA A 78 -4.49 -10.89 -13.60
N ILE A 79 -3.29 -11.47 -13.44
CA ILE A 79 -2.68 -12.36 -14.44
C ILE A 79 -3.47 -13.66 -14.57
N LEU A 80 -3.81 -14.30 -13.45
CA LEU A 80 -4.39 -15.64 -13.48
C LEU A 80 -5.88 -15.61 -13.77
N LEU A 81 -6.63 -14.69 -13.17
CA LEU A 81 -8.09 -14.71 -13.19
C LEU A 81 -8.72 -13.60 -14.03
N ASN A 82 -7.93 -12.62 -14.49
CA ASN A 82 -8.43 -11.39 -15.10
C ASN A 82 -9.39 -10.60 -14.20
N ILE A 83 -9.24 -10.75 -12.88
CA ILE A 83 -10.00 -10.01 -11.88
C ILE A 83 -8.97 -9.36 -10.96
N PRO A 84 -8.50 -8.15 -11.27
CA PRO A 84 -7.44 -7.47 -10.53
C PRO A 84 -7.79 -7.31 -9.04
N GLY A 85 -6.85 -7.66 -8.17
CA GLY A 85 -6.99 -7.43 -6.72
C GLY A 85 -6.83 -5.96 -6.32
N THR A 86 -6.09 -5.20 -7.13
CA THR A 86 -5.92 -3.75 -6.99
C THR A 86 -6.27 -3.05 -8.31
N PRO A 87 -6.74 -1.79 -8.28
CA PRO A 87 -7.05 -1.09 -9.51
C PRO A 87 -5.82 -0.92 -10.43
N SER A 88 -4.62 -0.77 -9.87
CA SER A 88 -3.35 -0.68 -10.62
C SER A 88 -3.03 -1.95 -11.40
N ALA A 89 -3.33 -3.11 -10.83
CA ALA A 89 -3.06 -4.40 -11.47
C ALA A 89 -3.93 -4.64 -12.72
N SER A 90 -4.95 -3.80 -12.96
CA SER A 90 -5.75 -3.84 -14.19
C SER A 90 -4.90 -3.55 -15.43
N ALA A 91 -3.92 -2.66 -15.34
CA ALA A 91 -2.97 -2.42 -16.43
C ALA A 91 -2.10 -3.66 -16.69
N THR A 92 -1.64 -4.32 -15.62
CA THR A 92 -0.88 -5.57 -15.71
C THR A 92 -1.70 -6.70 -16.34
N ALA A 93 -3.00 -6.77 -16.05
CA ALA A 93 -3.90 -7.79 -16.61
C ALA A 93 -3.95 -7.77 -18.15
N MET A 94 -3.78 -6.59 -18.77
CA MET A 94 -3.87 -6.41 -20.22
C MET A 94 -2.92 -7.33 -21.01
N ASP A 95 -1.71 -7.55 -20.50
CA ASP A 95 -0.75 -8.48 -21.09
C ASP A 95 -0.51 -9.73 -20.23
N GLY A 96 -0.66 -9.60 -18.92
CA GLY A 96 -0.56 -10.68 -17.97
C GLY A 96 -1.52 -11.83 -18.25
N HIS A 97 -2.80 -11.51 -18.43
CA HIS A 97 -3.82 -12.52 -18.64
C HIS A 97 -3.71 -13.23 -19.99
N PRO A 98 -3.53 -12.54 -21.14
CA PRO A 98 -3.25 -13.22 -22.41
C PRO A 98 -2.03 -14.14 -22.36
N MET A 99 -0.96 -13.76 -21.65
CA MET A 99 0.23 -14.60 -21.46
C MET A 99 -0.09 -15.85 -20.62
N ALA A 100 -0.91 -15.71 -19.58
CA ALA A 100 -1.40 -16.84 -18.80
C ALA A 100 -2.27 -17.80 -19.63
N GLN A 101 -3.15 -17.28 -20.50
CA GLN A 101 -3.98 -18.08 -21.41
C GLN A 101 -3.14 -18.89 -22.42
N LYS A 102 -2.00 -18.34 -22.85
CA LYS A 102 -1.00 -19.03 -23.69
C LYS A 102 -0.18 -20.11 -22.97
N GLY A 103 -0.46 -20.34 -21.68
CA GLY A 103 0.27 -21.32 -20.85
C GLY A 103 1.56 -20.78 -20.22
N GLU A 104 1.84 -19.48 -20.36
CA GLU A 104 3.03 -18.81 -19.84
C GLU A 104 2.78 -18.10 -18.50
N ALA A 105 1.79 -18.56 -17.72
CA ALA A 105 1.40 -17.93 -16.45
C ALA A 105 2.56 -17.79 -15.45
N GLY A 106 3.45 -18.79 -15.36
CA GLY A 106 4.63 -18.71 -14.49
C GLY A 106 5.61 -17.62 -14.92
N ARG A 107 5.83 -17.47 -16.23
CA ARG A 107 6.69 -16.43 -16.81
C ARG A 107 6.10 -15.05 -16.57
N ALA A 108 4.79 -14.88 -16.77
CA ALA A 108 4.06 -13.65 -16.50
C ALA A 108 4.20 -13.20 -15.04
N LEU A 109 3.96 -14.12 -14.09
CA LEU A 109 4.10 -13.85 -12.66
C LEU A 109 5.55 -13.53 -12.28
N GLY A 110 6.52 -14.27 -12.83
CA GLY A 110 7.95 -13.99 -12.62
C GLY A 110 8.35 -12.60 -13.07
N ILE A 111 7.89 -12.18 -14.26
CA ILE A 111 8.11 -10.82 -14.77
C ILE A 111 7.49 -9.78 -13.85
N ALA A 112 6.24 -10.00 -13.40
CA ALA A 112 5.55 -9.08 -12.51
C ALA A 112 6.31 -8.91 -11.19
N ILE A 113 6.70 -10.01 -10.54
CA ILE A 113 7.43 -10.00 -9.25
C ILE A 113 8.78 -9.29 -9.40
N VAL A 114 9.57 -9.62 -10.43
CA VAL A 114 10.89 -9.00 -10.63
C VAL A 114 10.76 -7.51 -10.96
N SER A 115 9.81 -7.13 -11.81
CA SER A 115 9.61 -5.73 -12.19
C SER A 115 9.11 -4.89 -11.01
N SER A 116 8.20 -5.46 -10.21
CA SER A 116 7.72 -4.90 -8.95
C SER A 116 8.89 -4.66 -7.97
N PHE A 117 9.76 -5.66 -7.78
CA PHE A 117 10.94 -5.53 -6.92
C PHE A 117 11.89 -4.42 -7.38
N LEU A 118 12.20 -4.35 -8.68
CA LEU A 118 13.10 -3.33 -9.23
C LEU A 118 12.49 -1.92 -9.09
N GLY A 119 11.18 -1.78 -9.31
CA GLY A 119 10.47 -0.53 -9.10
C GLY A 119 10.46 -0.09 -7.65
N GLY A 120 10.19 -1.02 -6.72
CA GLY A 120 10.23 -0.76 -5.28
C GLY A 120 11.64 -0.46 -4.75
N LEU A 121 12.68 -1.10 -5.30
CA LEU A 121 14.06 -0.78 -4.95
C LEU A 121 14.45 0.64 -5.42
N PHE A 122 14.01 1.03 -6.62
CA PHE A 122 14.22 2.39 -7.11
C PHE A 122 13.49 3.43 -6.25
N SER A 123 12.23 3.16 -5.86
CA SER A 123 11.50 4.07 -4.98
C SER A 123 12.03 4.11 -3.56
N PHE A 124 12.65 3.03 -3.06
CA PHE A 124 13.45 3.05 -1.83
C PHE A 124 14.61 4.04 -1.94
N LEU A 125 15.35 4.04 -3.05
CA LEU A 125 16.44 5.01 -3.25
C LEU A 125 15.89 6.44 -3.27
N CYS A 126 14.77 6.66 -3.97
CA CYS A 126 14.08 7.95 -3.93
C CYS A 126 13.69 8.32 -2.49
N LEU A 127 13.11 7.40 -1.72
CA LEU A 127 12.72 7.65 -0.33
C LEU A 127 13.94 8.00 0.54
N PHE A 128 15.02 7.23 0.45
CA PHE A 128 16.23 7.42 1.23
C PHE A 128 16.93 8.77 0.94
N PHE A 129 16.97 9.20 -0.33
CA PHE A 129 17.64 10.45 -0.71
C PHE A 129 16.73 11.68 -0.67
N VAL A 130 15.47 11.56 -1.10
CA VAL A 130 14.57 12.71 -1.27
C VAL A 130 13.87 13.07 0.03
N ALA A 131 13.52 12.10 0.88
CA ALA A 131 12.76 12.40 2.10
C ALA A 131 13.53 13.31 3.08
N PRO A 132 14.82 13.08 3.39
CA PRO A 132 15.56 13.98 4.28
C PRO A 132 15.66 15.41 3.71
N LEU A 133 15.90 15.54 2.40
CA LEU A 133 15.95 16.84 1.72
C LEU A 133 14.61 17.57 1.81
N LEU A 134 13.51 16.86 1.63
CA LEU A 134 12.17 17.44 1.70
C LEU A 134 11.80 17.83 3.15
N ALA A 135 12.22 17.04 4.15
CA ALA A 135 12.05 17.37 5.56
C ALA A 135 12.80 18.66 5.93
N GLU A 136 14.05 18.83 5.47
CA GLU A 136 14.82 20.06 5.70
C GLU A 136 14.17 21.31 5.07
N VAL A 137 13.57 21.16 3.89
CA VAL A 137 12.81 22.24 3.25
C VAL A 137 11.57 22.56 4.08
N ALA A 138 10.85 21.53 4.54
CA ALA A 138 9.63 21.70 5.31
C ALA A 138 9.86 22.28 6.71
N LEU A 139 11.04 22.08 7.32
CA LEU A 139 11.43 22.75 8.57
C LEU A 139 11.57 24.27 8.43
N LYS A 140 11.73 24.79 7.20
CA LYS A 140 11.82 26.23 6.93
C LYS A 140 10.44 26.89 6.78
N PHE A 141 9.37 26.09 6.75
CA PHE A 141 8.01 26.59 6.61
C PHE A 141 7.56 27.33 7.86
N LYS A 142 6.96 28.50 7.65
CA LYS A 142 6.36 29.31 8.71
C LYS A 142 4.89 28.96 8.88
N SER A 143 4.23 29.55 9.88
CA SER A 143 2.81 29.31 10.14
C SER A 143 1.89 29.46 8.91
N PRO A 144 2.05 30.46 8.02
CA PRO A 144 1.24 30.55 6.80
C PRO A 144 1.48 29.40 5.81
N ASP A 145 2.73 28.93 5.71
CA ASP A 145 3.12 27.84 4.82
C ASP A 145 2.56 26.52 5.33
N LEU A 146 2.65 26.27 6.65
CA LEU A 146 2.05 25.10 7.30
C LEU A 146 0.52 25.09 7.17
N PHE A 147 -0.14 26.24 7.35
CA PHE A 147 -1.58 26.34 7.11
C PHE A 147 -1.93 25.99 5.66
N SER A 148 -1.19 26.55 4.69
CA SER A 148 -1.40 26.29 3.27
C SER A 148 -1.16 24.82 2.94
N LEU A 149 -0.17 24.19 3.56
CA LEU A 149 0.18 22.78 3.39
C LEU A 149 -0.90 21.85 3.94
N VAL A 150 -1.44 22.13 5.14
CA VAL A 150 -2.56 21.38 5.70
C VAL A 150 -3.82 21.55 4.85
N LEU A 151 -4.11 22.77 4.40
CA LEU A 151 -5.24 23.05 3.51
C LEU A 151 -5.10 22.33 2.16
N PHE A 152 -3.89 22.30 1.61
CA PHE A 152 -3.54 21.56 0.41
C PHE A 152 -3.77 20.06 0.60
N GLY A 153 -3.23 19.48 1.68
CA GLY A 153 -3.43 18.07 2.03
C GLY A 153 -4.90 17.71 2.20
N LEU A 154 -5.70 18.56 2.86
CA LEU A 154 -7.14 18.36 3.01
C LEU A 154 -7.88 18.38 1.67
N THR A 155 -7.55 19.35 0.80
CA THR A 155 -8.15 19.49 -0.53
C THR A 155 -7.86 18.27 -1.40
N ILE A 156 -6.64 17.76 -1.31
CA ILE A 156 -6.18 16.55 -1.97
C ILE A 156 -6.96 15.32 -1.50
N ILE A 157 -7.09 15.13 -0.18
CA ILE A 157 -7.85 14.01 0.38
C ILE A 157 -9.30 14.05 -0.11
N CYS A 158 -9.92 15.24 -0.10
CA CYS A 158 -11.27 15.45 -0.65
C CYS A 158 -11.35 15.10 -2.14
N SER A 159 -10.29 15.36 -2.91
CA SER A 159 -10.25 15.05 -4.34
C SER A 159 -10.15 13.54 -4.63
N PHE A 160 -9.56 12.72 -3.77
CA PHE A 160 -9.53 11.25 -3.97
C PHE A 160 -10.72 10.51 -3.41
N ALA A 161 -11.26 11.00 -2.29
CA ALA A 161 -12.29 10.27 -1.57
C ALA A 161 -13.61 10.15 -2.36
N ALA A 162 -13.83 11.00 -3.36
CA ALA A 162 -15.10 10.99 -4.10
C ALA A 162 -14.94 11.34 -5.59
N GLN A 163 -15.80 10.73 -6.42
CA GLN A 163 -16.00 11.12 -7.83
C GLN A 163 -16.43 12.59 -8.00
N SER A 164 -16.85 13.25 -6.92
CA SER A 164 -17.27 14.65 -6.89
C SER A 164 -16.57 15.38 -5.74
N LEU A 165 -15.90 16.49 -6.05
CA LEU A 165 -15.25 17.35 -5.06
C LEU A 165 -16.20 17.76 -3.93
N ILE A 166 -17.47 18.02 -4.23
CA ILE A 166 -18.48 18.40 -3.23
C ILE A 166 -18.70 17.26 -2.23
N LYS A 167 -18.82 16.02 -2.70
CA LYS A 167 -18.95 14.85 -1.82
C LYS A 167 -17.68 14.64 -0.99
N GLY A 168 -16.52 14.93 -1.57
CA GLY A 168 -15.23 14.90 -0.86
C GLY A 168 -15.20 15.89 0.31
N PHE A 169 -15.51 17.16 0.06
CA PHE A 169 -15.56 18.20 1.10
C PHE A 169 -16.64 17.90 2.16
N LEU A 170 -17.81 17.40 1.77
CA LEU A 170 -18.83 16.95 2.73
C LEU A 170 -18.32 15.80 3.60
N SER A 171 -17.65 14.81 3.00
CA SER A 171 -17.05 13.70 3.74
C SER A 171 -15.96 14.16 4.71
N ALA A 172 -15.12 15.12 4.29
CA ALA A 172 -14.11 15.71 5.17
C ALA A 172 -14.76 16.49 6.33
N GLY A 173 -15.82 17.26 6.06
CA GLY A 173 -16.59 17.96 7.10
C GLY A 173 -17.21 16.99 8.11
N ILE A 174 -17.79 15.89 7.64
CA ILE A 174 -18.34 14.83 8.51
C ILE A 174 -17.22 14.16 9.32
N GLY A 175 -16.09 13.83 8.69
CA GLY A 175 -14.94 13.23 9.37
C GLY A 175 -14.36 14.15 10.46
N LEU A 176 -14.23 15.44 10.17
CA LEU A 176 -13.82 16.45 11.15
C LEU A 176 -14.82 16.57 12.31
N ALA A 177 -16.12 16.56 12.02
CA ALA A 177 -17.14 16.56 13.07
C ALA A 177 -17.01 15.32 13.98
N ILE A 178 -16.85 14.13 13.39
CA ILE A 178 -16.70 12.84 14.10
C ILE A 178 -15.45 12.84 15.01
N ILE A 179 -14.29 13.27 14.51
CA ILE A 179 -13.04 13.23 15.29
C ILE A 179 -13.02 14.30 16.40
N THR A 180 -13.83 15.36 16.28
CA THR A 180 -13.97 16.37 17.34
C THR A 180 -14.92 15.98 18.46
N VAL A 181 -15.61 14.83 18.37
CA VAL A 181 -16.43 14.30 19.46
C VAL A 181 -15.52 13.83 20.60
N GLY A 182 -15.76 14.33 21.82
CA GLY A 182 -15.04 13.95 23.02
C GLY A 182 -14.34 15.11 23.70
N GLN A 183 -13.35 14.79 24.52
CA GLN A 183 -12.56 15.78 25.22
C GLN A 183 -11.46 16.37 24.33
N ASP A 184 -11.40 17.69 24.24
CA ASP A 184 -10.33 18.40 23.55
C ASP A 184 -8.98 18.13 24.26
N PRO A 185 -7.95 17.61 23.56
CA PRO A 185 -6.66 17.29 24.16
C PRO A 185 -5.86 18.53 24.60
N MET A 186 -6.13 19.71 24.03
CA MET A 186 -5.47 20.97 24.41
C MET A 186 -6.19 21.68 25.54
N MET A 187 -7.50 21.90 25.38
CA MET A 187 -8.28 22.75 26.30
C MET A 187 -9.04 21.94 27.37
N GLY A 188 -9.12 20.61 27.24
CA GLY A 188 -9.88 19.75 28.14
C GLY A 188 -11.40 19.91 28.05
N THR A 189 -11.90 20.76 27.15
CA THR A 189 -13.33 21.03 26.97
C THR A 189 -14.03 19.84 26.31
N GLN A 190 -15.20 19.45 26.82
CA GLN A 190 -16.03 18.43 26.18
C GLN A 190 -16.75 19.01 24.96
N ARG A 191 -16.62 18.34 23.81
CA ARG A 191 -17.23 18.72 22.54
C ARG A 191 -18.14 17.60 22.06
N PHE A 192 -19.39 17.93 21.73
CA PHE A 192 -20.38 16.97 21.19
C PHE A 192 -20.57 15.69 22.03
N THR A 193 -20.40 15.76 23.36
CA THR A 193 -20.61 14.62 24.27
C THR A 193 -22.08 14.41 24.66
N PHE A 194 -22.93 15.42 24.47
CA PHE A 194 -24.37 15.39 24.75
C PHE A 194 -24.76 14.87 26.15
N GLY A 195 -23.86 14.98 27.14
CA GLY A 195 -24.07 14.46 28.50
C GLY A 195 -23.84 12.95 28.66
N GLU A 196 -23.45 12.24 27.60
CA GLU A 196 -23.18 10.80 27.64
C GLU A 196 -21.71 10.54 28.00
N VAL A 197 -21.49 9.79 29.09
CA VAL A 197 -20.14 9.52 29.62
C VAL A 197 -19.29 8.74 28.60
N ASN A 198 -19.91 7.82 27.86
CA ASN A 198 -19.24 7.03 26.84
C ASN A 198 -18.67 7.89 25.68
N LEU A 199 -19.21 9.08 25.45
CA LEU A 199 -18.75 10.01 24.41
C LEU A 199 -17.64 10.94 24.89
N ILE A 200 -17.34 11.01 26.20
CA ILE A 200 -16.23 11.82 26.73
C ILE A 200 -14.89 11.33 26.17
N GLY A 201 -14.70 10.01 26.08
CA GLY A 201 -13.53 9.40 25.47
C GLY A 201 -13.45 9.55 23.94
N GLY A 202 -14.47 10.14 23.31
CA GLY A 202 -14.54 10.36 21.88
C GLY A 202 -14.67 9.08 21.05
N ILE A 203 -14.57 9.23 19.73
CA ILE A 203 -14.60 8.12 18.79
C ILE A 203 -13.15 7.67 18.54
N HIS A 204 -12.83 6.45 18.95
CA HIS A 204 -11.49 5.91 18.78
C HIS A 204 -11.11 5.82 17.29
N PHE A 205 -9.94 6.36 16.94
CA PHE A 205 -9.49 6.51 15.55
C PHE A 205 -9.50 5.19 14.77
N LEU A 206 -8.98 4.09 15.34
CA LEU A 206 -9.02 2.76 14.69
C LEU A 206 -10.45 2.27 14.47
N THR A 207 -11.36 2.47 15.43
CA THR A 207 -12.75 2.03 15.32
C THR A 207 -13.45 2.77 14.17
N ALA A 208 -13.15 4.08 14.02
CA ALA A 208 -13.61 4.85 12.88
C ALA A 208 -13.04 4.29 11.56
N LEU A 209 -11.75 3.94 11.49
CA LEU A 209 -11.16 3.32 10.29
C LEU A 209 -11.83 1.98 9.93
N ILE A 210 -12.06 1.10 10.91
CA ILE A 210 -12.76 -0.18 10.69
C ILE A 210 -14.16 0.08 10.14
N GLY A 211 -14.92 0.97 10.78
CA GLY A 211 -16.29 1.32 10.39
C GLY A 211 -16.38 1.97 9.00
N LEU A 212 -15.40 2.79 8.62
CA LEU A 212 -15.41 3.54 7.36
C LEU A 212 -14.80 2.79 6.17
N PHE A 213 -13.82 1.91 6.40
CA PHE A 213 -13.09 1.24 5.30
C PHE A 213 -13.29 -0.28 5.26
N ALA A 214 -13.38 -0.95 6.42
CA ALA A 214 -13.50 -2.41 6.44
C ALA A 214 -14.95 -2.87 6.32
N ILE A 215 -15.88 -2.26 7.07
CA ILE A 215 -17.30 -2.66 7.07
C ILE A 215 -17.98 -2.47 5.70
N PRO A 216 -17.85 -1.32 5.00
CA PRO A 216 -18.48 -1.16 3.68
C PRO A 216 -17.97 -2.19 2.67
N GLN A 217 -16.67 -2.48 2.70
CA GLN A 217 -16.05 -3.48 1.84
C GLN A 217 -16.56 -4.90 2.14
N LEU A 218 -16.79 -5.22 3.41
CA LEU A 218 -17.40 -6.49 3.80
C LEU A 218 -18.82 -6.60 3.27
N VAL A 219 -19.65 -5.57 3.49
CA VAL A 219 -21.05 -5.55 3.02
C VAL A 219 -21.13 -5.70 1.51
N ASP A 220 -20.32 -4.96 0.76
CA ASP A 220 -20.27 -5.03 -0.71
C ASP A 220 -19.83 -6.42 -1.20
N ASN A 221 -18.82 -7.01 -0.57
CA ASN A 221 -18.43 -8.37 -0.90
C ASN A 221 -19.52 -9.40 -0.57
N PHE A 222 -20.30 -9.20 0.51
CA PHE A 222 -21.42 -10.07 0.89
C PHE A 222 -22.60 -10.01 -0.09
N THR A 223 -22.93 -8.82 -0.60
CA THR A 223 -24.02 -8.65 -1.58
C THR A 223 -23.66 -9.23 -2.95
N HIS A 224 -22.38 -9.24 -3.31
CA HIS A 224 -21.89 -9.74 -4.60
C HIS A 224 -21.41 -11.21 -4.62
N ILE A 225 -21.55 -11.97 -3.52
CA ILE A 225 -21.10 -13.39 -3.43
C ILE A 225 -21.68 -14.27 -4.55
N LYS A 226 -22.93 -14.02 -4.97
CA LYS A 226 -23.66 -14.85 -5.95
C LYS A 226 -23.05 -14.85 -7.36
N ASN A 227 -22.24 -13.86 -7.74
CA ASN A 227 -21.69 -13.74 -9.10
C ASN A 227 -20.29 -14.35 -9.25
N SER A 228 -19.71 -14.94 -8.20
CA SER A 228 -18.40 -15.60 -8.27
C SER A 228 -18.52 -17.05 -8.77
N VAL A 229 -18.96 -17.22 -10.02
CA VAL A 229 -18.86 -18.52 -10.70
C VAL A 229 -17.37 -18.81 -10.90
N ARG A 230 -16.83 -19.65 -10.02
CA ARG A 230 -15.50 -20.26 -10.11
C ARG A 230 -15.35 -20.93 -11.47
N ASP A 231 -14.51 -20.38 -12.35
CA ASP A 231 -13.95 -21.18 -13.41
C ASP A 231 -12.86 -22.08 -12.80
N LYS A 232 -13.26 -23.30 -12.44
CA LYS A 232 -12.42 -24.28 -11.70
C LYS A 232 -11.19 -24.76 -12.48
N ASN A 233 -11.05 -24.34 -13.74
CA ASN A 233 -10.04 -24.88 -14.67
C ASN A 233 -8.79 -24.00 -14.86
N VAL A 234 -8.70 -22.85 -14.19
CA VAL A 234 -7.64 -21.86 -14.47
C VAL A 234 -6.32 -22.16 -13.73
N VAL A 235 -6.33 -22.96 -12.67
CA VAL A 235 -5.09 -23.37 -11.97
C VAL A 235 -4.42 -24.54 -12.71
N LYS A 236 -3.96 -24.30 -13.93
CA LYS A 236 -3.02 -25.21 -14.60
C LYS A 236 -1.69 -25.22 -13.85
N LYS A 237 -0.92 -26.30 -13.99
CA LYS A 237 0.39 -26.49 -13.34
C LYS A 237 1.32 -25.33 -13.72
N ILE A 238 1.60 -24.44 -12.77
CA ILE A 238 2.50 -23.30 -12.99
C ILE A 238 3.94 -23.82 -13.12
N THR A 239 4.54 -23.57 -14.28
CA THR A 239 5.92 -23.90 -14.62
C THR A 239 6.61 -22.66 -15.20
N GLY A 240 7.95 -22.63 -15.17
CA GLY A 240 8.71 -21.51 -15.74
C GLY A 240 8.60 -20.18 -14.97
N ILE A 241 8.66 -20.25 -13.63
CA ILE A 241 8.45 -19.09 -12.74
C ILE A 241 9.62 -18.09 -12.80
N PHE A 242 10.86 -18.59 -12.92
CA PHE A 242 12.03 -17.72 -12.99
C PHE A 242 12.12 -17.11 -14.40
N PRO A 243 12.12 -15.77 -14.52
CA PRO A 243 12.31 -15.10 -15.80
C PRO A 243 13.63 -15.53 -16.43
N LYS A 244 13.63 -15.80 -17.74
CA LYS A 244 14.86 -16.12 -18.45
C LYS A 244 15.72 -14.85 -18.55
N ILE A 245 17.02 -15.01 -18.79
CA ILE A 245 17.92 -13.87 -19.05
C ILE A 245 17.41 -13.00 -20.21
N ALA A 246 16.77 -13.62 -21.21
CA ALA A 246 16.10 -12.92 -22.30
C ALA A 246 14.96 -12.00 -21.80
N ASP A 247 14.16 -12.47 -20.84
CA ASP A 247 13.09 -11.67 -20.23
C ASP A 247 13.68 -10.48 -19.47
N LEU A 248 14.74 -10.70 -18.69
CA LEU A 248 15.43 -9.62 -17.97
C LEU A 248 15.96 -8.52 -18.92
N LYS A 249 16.47 -8.90 -20.10
CA LYS A 249 16.89 -7.94 -21.12
C LYS A 249 15.72 -7.19 -21.75
N LEU A 250 14.57 -7.83 -21.92
CA LEU A 250 13.37 -7.21 -22.51
C LEU A 250 12.70 -6.23 -21.54
N ILE A 251 12.68 -6.53 -20.25
CA ILE A 251 11.98 -5.70 -19.25
C ILE A 251 12.82 -4.52 -18.76
N ARG A 252 14.13 -4.47 -19.04
CA ARG A 252 15.02 -3.42 -18.54
C ARG A 252 14.54 -2.00 -18.87
N VAL A 253 14.10 -1.76 -20.11
CA VAL A 253 13.63 -0.44 -20.56
C VAL A 253 12.28 -0.09 -19.91
N PRO A 254 11.26 -0.97 -19.97
CA PRO A 254 10.02 -0.79 -19.21
C PRO A 254 10.21 -0.46 -17.73
N VAL A 255 11.13 -1.16 -17.04
CA VAL A 255 11.40 -0.94 -15.62
C VAL A 255 12.07 0.41 -15.38
N ILE A 256 13.07 0.78 -16.19
CA ILE A 256 13.76 2.08 -16.08
C ILE A 256 12.80 3.24 -16.35
N LEU A 257 11.78 3.05 -17.19
CA LEU A 257 10.75 4.05 -17.44
C LEU A 257 9.69 4.09 -16.34
N GLY A 258 9.19 2.92 -15.92
CA GLY A 258 8.10 2.82 -14.97
C GLY A 258 8.49 3.21 -13.55
N SER A 259 9.70 2.90 -13.11
CA SER A 259 10.13 3.17 -11.73
C SER A 259 10.18 4.68 -11.38
N PRO A 260 10.74 5.55 -12.25
CA PRO A 260 10.67 7.00 -12.06
C PRO A 260 9.24 7.53 -12.15
N ILE A 261 8.44 7.05 -13.12
CA ILE A 261 7.02 7.46 -13.26
C ILE A 261 6.26 7.15 -11.98
N GLY A 262 6.39 5.94 -11.46
CA GLY A 262 5.73 5.51 -10.23
C GLY A 262 6.21 6.28 -9.01
N SER A 263 7.53 6.45 -8.85
CA SER A 263 8.07 7.21 -7.70
C SER A 263 7.59 8.65 -7.72
N PHE A 264 7.62 9.31 -8.88
CA PHE A 264 7.17 10.70 -9.04
C PHE A 264 5.66 10.84 -8.78
N LEU A 265 4.84 9.97 -9.37
CA LEU A 265 3.40 10.00 -9.16
C LEU A 265 3.00 9.59 -7.74
N GLY A 266 3.82 8.80 -7.05
CA GLY A 266 3.65 8.51 -5.63
C GLY A 266 3.93 9.72 -4.74
N ILE A 267 4.91 10.56 -5.09
CA ILE A 267 5.18 11.81 -4.37
C ILE A 267 4.01 12.78 -4.50
N LEU A 268 3.33 12.78 -5.65
CA LEU A 268 2.16 13.62 -5.88
C LEU A 268 0.98 13.07 -5.04
N PRO A 269 0.52 13.81 -4.01
CA PRO A 269 -0.64 13.41 -3.22
C PRO A 269 -1.84 13.46 -4.15
N GLY A 270 -2.34 12.30 -4.56
CA GLY A 270 -2.69 12.36 -5.96
C GLY A 270 -3.02 11.10 -6.67
N ALA A 271 -1.98 10.76 -7.38
CA ALA A 271 -2.13 10.08 -8.64
C ALA A 271 -2.30 8.58 -8.38
N GLY A 272 -1.77 8.12 -7.24
CA GLY A 272 -1.88 6.75 -6.76
C GLY A 272 -1.27 5.73 -7.74
N GLY A 273 -1.44 4.46 -7.39
CA GLY A 273 -0.97 3.34 -8.21
C GLY A 273 -1.59 3.27 -9.62
N PRO A 274 -2.91 3.50 -9.81
CA PRO A 274 -3.54 3.26 -11.11
C PRO A 274 -3.04 4.19 -12.20
N ILE A 275 -2.97 5.50 -11.94
CA ILE A 275 -2.49 6.46 -12.94
C ILE A 275 -1.05 6.13 -13.32
N ALA A 276 -0.20 5.79 -12.35
CA ALA A 276 1.18 5.40 -12.62
C ALA A 276 1.30 4.14 -13.48
N ALA A 277 0.51 3.10 -13.17
CA ALA A 277 0.53 1.85 -13.91
C ALA A 277 0.09 2.03 -15.37
N PHE A 278 -1.04 2.72 -15.59
CA PHE A 278 -1.56 3.00 -16.94
C PHE A 278 -0.65 3.94 -17.73
N LEU A 279 -0.14 5.01 -17.11
CA LEU A 279 0.76 5.94 -17.77
C LEU A 279 2.06 5.26 -18.20
N SER A 280 2.65 4.46 -17.30
CA SER A 280 3.85 3.69 -17.62
C SER A 280 3.62 2.67 -18.73
N TYR A 281 2.46 2.02 -18.76
CA TYR A 281 2.07 1.10 -19.83
C TYR A 281 2.00 1.83 -21.17
N ASP A 282 1.31 2.97 -21.23
CA ASP A 282 1.14 3.76 -22.46
C ASP A 282 2.47 4.29 -23.00
N TYR A 283 3.33 4.83 -22.13
CA TYR A 283 4.67 5.28 -22.56
C TYR A 283 5.53 4.12 -23.06
N SER A 284 5.50 2.98 -22.36
CA SER A 284 6.28 1.80 -22.77
C SER A 284 5.79 1.24 -24.09
N LYS A 285 4.48 1.23 -24.34
CA LYS A 285 3.90 0.84 -25.63
C LYS A 285 4.36 1.75 -26.76
N ARG A 286 4.38 3.07 -26.54
CA ARG A 286 4.80 4.07 -27.55
C ARG A 286 6.29 3.96 -27.90
N LEU A 287 7.13 3.61 -26.92
CA LEU A 287 8.58 3.49 -27.10
C LEU A 287 9.03 2.11 -27.59
N SER A 288 8.15 1.12 -27.55
CA SER A 288 8.48 -0.24 -27.94
C SER A 288 8.43 -0.42 -29.46
N GLU A 289 9.49 -1.02 -30.01
CA GLU A 289 9.54 -1.45 -31.41
C GLU A 289 8.42 -2.48 -31.72
N ASN A 290 7.98 -3.24 -30.71
CA ASN A 290 6.94 -4.26 -30.82
C ASN A 290 5.62 -3.81 -30.18
N SER A 291 5.21 -2.56 -30.44
CA SER A 291 3.98 -1.98 -29.88
C SER A 291 2.70 -2.76 -30.19
N GLU A 292 2.70 -3.58 -31.25
CA GLU A 292 1.58 -4.44 -31.68
C GLU A 292 1.32 -5.65 -30.77
N GLU A 293 2.30 -6.03 -29.93
CA GLU A 293 2.20 -7.15 -28.99
C GLU A 293 1.56 -6.75 -27.65
N PHE A 294 1.45 -5.44 -27.36
CA PHE A 294 0.79 -4.93 -26.16
C PHE A 294 -0.72 -5.22 -26.21
N GLY A 295 -1.25 -5.74 -25.10
CA GLY A 295 -2.60 -6.27 -25.00
C GLY A 295 -2.76 -7.70 -25.55
N LYS A 296 -1.68 -8.32 -26.06
CA LYS A 296 -1.68 -9.69 -26.60
C LYS A 296 -0.76 -10.62 -25.81
N GLY A 297 -0.10 -10.14 -24.75
CA GLY A 297 0.82 -10.93 -23.93
C GLY A 297 2.28 -10.48 -24.05
N SER A 298 2.54 -9.19 -24.15
CA SER A 298 3.88 -8.61 -24.14
C SER A 298 4.50 -8.62 -22.72
N PRO A 299 5.70 -9.20 -22.51
CA PRO A 299 6.47 -9.05 -21.27
C PRO A 299 6.67 -7.59 -20.83
N GLN A 300 6.82 -6.68 -21.78
CA GLN A 300 7.03 -5.25 -21.52
C GLN A 300 5.77 -4.60 -20.94
N GLY A 301 4.60 -5.04 -21.41
CA GLY A 301 3.29 -4.60 -20.92
C GLY A 301 2.94 -5.11 -19.52
N ILE A 302 3.68 -6.08 -18.99
CA ILE A 302 3.62 -6.47 -17.56
C ILE A 302 4.65 -5.66 -16.76
N ALA A 303 5.88 -5.57 -17.26
CA ALA A 303 6.98 -4.99 -16.51
C ALA A 303 6.83 -3.48 -16.24
N ALA A 304 6.33 -2.73 -17.23
CA ALA A 304 6.07 -1.30 -17.10
C ALA A 304 5.08 -0.98 -15.97
N PRO A 305 3.82 -1.47 -16.01
CA PRO A 305 2.86 -1.16 -14.95
C PRO A 305 3.29 -1.70 -13.59
N GLU A 306 3.96 -2.86 -13.51
CA GLU A 306 4.37 -3.43 -12.22
C GLU A 306 5.51 -2.67 -11.55
N SER A 307 6.50 -2.23 -12.32
CA SER A 307 7.57 -1.37 -11.79
C SER A 307 7.02 -0.03 -11.31
N ALA A 308 6.12 0.59 -12.07
CA ALA A 308 5.46 1.84 -11.66
C ALA A 308 4.57 1.64 -10.43
N ASN A 309 3.77 0.57 -10.40
CA ASN A 309 2.84 0.25 -9.32
C ASN A 309 3.57 0.12 -7.97
N ASN A 310 4.67 -0.65 -7.92
CA ASN A 310 5.43 -0.74 -6.67
C ASN A 310 6.30 0.47 -6.40
N ALA A 311 6.78 1.18 -7.42
CA ALA A 311 7.51 2.43 -7.20
C ALA A 311 6.64 3.52 -6.54
N VAL A 312 5.32 3.52 -6.77
CA VAL A 312 4.39 4.42 -6.06
C VAL A 312 4.48 4.24 -4.55
N THR A 313 4.73 3.03 -4.04
CA THR A 313 4.74 2.79 -2.58
C THR A 313 5.81 3.60 -1.87
N GLY A 314 7.06 3.57 -2.36
CA GLY A 314 8.15 4.39 -1.82
C GLY A 314 7.94 5.88 -2.09
N GLY A 315 7.39 6.22 -3.26
CA GLY A 315 7.03 7.59 -3.61
C GLY A 315 6.00 8.21 -2.64
N ALA A 316 4.97 7.45 -2.27
CA ALA A 316 3.90 7.88 -1.37
C ALA A 316 4.36 8.00 0.09
N LEU A 317 5.38 7.23 0.50
CA LEU A 317 6.00 7.35 1.82
C LEU A 317 6.76 8.68 1.99
N ILE A 318 7.30 9.27 0.91
CA ILE A 318 8.05 10.53 0.98
C ILE A 318 7.21 11.67 1.59
N PRO A 319 6.08 12.12 0.98
CA PRO A 319 5.28 13.20 1.55
C PRO A 319 4.61 12.78 2.87
N MET A 320 4.34 11.48 3.05
CA MET A 320 3.77 10.99 4.31
C MET A 320 4.74 11.23 5.46
N MET A 321 5.98 10.75 5.35
CA MET A 321 6.96 10.87 6.44
C MET A 321 7.46 12.30 6.64
N THR A 322 7.52 13.10 5.57
CA THR A 322 8.16 14.43 5.62
C THR A 322 7.19 15.57 5.81
N LEU A 323 5.96 15.48 5.30
CA LEU A 323 4.96 16.55 5.36
C LEU A 323 3.72 16.13 6.16
N GLY A 324 3.59 14.86 6.54
CA GLY A 324 2.37 14.33 7.15
C GLY A 324 1.20 14.25 6.18
N ILE A 325 1.47 14.29 4.86
CA ILE A 325 0.43 14.24 3.81
C ILE A 325 0.46 12.87 3.13
N PRO A 326 -0.68 12.16 3.06
CA PRO A 326 -0.72 10.87 2.38
C PRO A 326 -0.50 11.01 0.87
N GLY A 327 0.36 10.17 0.31
CA GLY A 327 0.49 10.04 -1.15
C GLY A 327 -0.65 9.24 -1.78
N ASP A 328 -1.24 8.32 -1.02
CA ASP A 328 -2.31 7.41 -1.44
C ASP A 328 -3.22 6.99 -0.24
N PRO A 329 -4.32 6.26 -0.48
CA PRO A 329 -5.21 5.82 0.60
C PRO A 329 -4.56 4.90 1.64
N VAL A 330 -3.48 4.19 1.29
CA VAL A 330 -2.78 3.30 2.22
C VAL A 330 -1.93 4.11 3.19
N THR A 331 -1.15 5.06 2.68
CA THR A 331 -0.33 5.97 3.49
C THR A 331 -1.17 6.83 4.44
N ALA A 332 -2.42 7.15 4.09
CA ALA A 332 -3.36 7.80 5.01
C ALA A 332 -3.65 6.94 6.27
N ILE A 333 -3.78 5.63 6.09
CA ILE A 333 -3.96 4.69 7.21
C ILE A 333 -2.66 4.51 7.99
N LEU A 334 -1.50 4.51 7.31
CA LEU A 334 -0.19 4.44 7.96
C LEU A 334 0.11 5.68 8.83
N ILE A 335 -0.33 6.88 8.42
CA ILE A 335 -0.30 8.09 9.29
C ILE A 335 -1.07 7.78 10.57
N GLY A 336 -2.26 7.21 10.43
CA GLY A 336 -3.06 6.76 11.56
C GLY A 336 -2.36 5.75 12.47
N ALA A 337 -1.67 4.76 11.88
CA ALA A 337 -0.90 3.78 12.62
C ALA A 337 0.25 4.42 13.41
N LEU A 338 0.99 5.35 12.80
CA LEU A 338 2.04 6.12 13.47
C LEU A 338 1.48 6.90 14.67
N LEU A 339 0.35 7.59 14.47
CA LEU A 339 -0.31 8.37 15.54
C LEU A 339 -0.75 7.48 16.71
N ILE A 340 -1.26 6.27 16.45
CA ILE A 340 -1.61 5.32 17.51
C ILE A 340 -0.37 4.90 18.32
N HIS A 341 0.79 4.81 17.67
CA HIS A 341 2.07 4.55 18.31
C HIS A 341 2.75 5.80 18.90
N GLY A 342 2.05 6.94 18.94
CA GLY A 342 2.58 8.19 19.52
C GLY A 342 3.60 8.92 18.63
N LEU A 343 3.70 8.54 17.36
CA LEU A 343 4.63 9.13 16.40
C LEU A 343 3.87 10.02 15.42
N ALA A 344 4.22 11.30 15.40
CA ALA A 344 3.65 12.26 14.45
C ALA A 344 4.48 12.28 13.16
N PRO A 345 3.91 11.90 12.01
CA PRO A 345 4.60 12.08 10.73
C PRO A 345 4.74 13.56 10.38
N GLY A 346 5.83 13.93 9.71
CA GLY A 346 6.11 15.32 9.34
C GLY A 346 7.60 15.68 9.48
N PRO A 347 7.94 16.97 9.33
CA PRO A 347 9.34 17.40 9.23
C PRO A 347 10.14 17.10 10.50
N LEU A 348 9.47 17.15 11.66
CA LEU A 348 10.06 16.87 12.96
C LEU A 348 10.38 15.38 13.17
N LEU A 349 9.77 14.46 12.42
CA LEU A 349 10.03 13.03 12.59
C LEU A 349 11.51 12.69 12.36
N PHE A 350 12.13 13.30 11.35
CA PHE A 350 13.56 13.11 11.05
C PHE A 350 14.50 13.82 12.03
N VAL A 351 14.00 14.80 12.79
CA VAL A 351 14.79 15.59 13.76
C VAL A 351 14.71 14.98 15.15
N GLU A 352 13.50 14.66 15.60
CA GLU A 352 13.22 14.18 16.95
C GLU A 352 13.31 12.65 17.06
N ASN A 353 13.02 11.93 15.96
CA ASN A 353 12.95 10.47 15.91
C ASN A 353 13.71 9.93 14.69
N GLY A 354 14.90 10.48 14.42
CA GLY A 354 15.72 10.15 13.24
C GLY A 354 16.00 8.65 13.09
N GLU A 355 16.40 7.97 14.17
CA GLU A 355 16.58 6.51 14.22
C GLU A 355 15.34 5.78 13.69
N PHE A 356 14.17 6.09 14.22
CA PHE A 356 12.91 5.48 13.80
C PHE A 356 12.58 5.81 12.33
N ALA A 357 12.76 7.06 11.90
CA ALA A 357 12.50 7.48 10.54
C ALA A 357 13.37 6.67 9.54
N TYR A 358 14.67 6.56 9.79
CA TYR A 358 15.53 5.70 8.96
C TYR A 358 15.21 4.22 9.13
N GLY A 359 14.79 3.77 10.31
CA GLY A 359 14.27 2.42 10.55
C GLY A 359 13.08 2.06 9.66
N VAL A 360 12.15 2.99 9.46
CA VAL A 360 11.02 2.86 8.51
C VAL A 360 11.53 2.76 7.07
N VAL A 361 12.48 3.62 6.67
CA VAL A 361 13.07 3.62 5.33
C VAL A 361 13.79 2.29 5.02
N PHE A 362 14.57 1.76 5.96
CA PHE A 362 15.24 0.47 5.80
C PHE A 362 14.30 -0.72 5.95
N SER A 363 13.24 -0.62 6.75
CA SER A 363 12.17 -1.63 6.80
C SER A 363 11.45 -1.72 5.46
N PHE A 364 11.26 -0.60 4.76
CA PHE A 364 10.73 -0.58 3.39
C PHE A 364 11.68 -1.25 2.39
N PHE A 365 13.00 -1.07 2.53
CA PHE A 365 13.98 -1.83 1.75
C PHE A 365 13.84 -3.33 1.98
N TRP A 366 13.81 -3.76 3.24
CA TRP A 366 13.62 -5.19 3.59
C TRP A 366 12.28 -5.71 3.10
N ALA A 367 11.21 -4.92 3.14
CA ALA A 367 9.90 -5.31 2.61
C ALA A 367 9.98 -5.65 1.11
N ASN A 368 10.73 -4.88 0.32
CA ASN A 368 10.94 -5.20 -1.08
C ASN A 368 11.74 -6.50 -1.28
N ILE A 369 12.80 -6.71 -0.48
CA ILE A 369 13.61 -7.93 -0.52
C ILE A 369 12.79 -9.16 -0.13
N PHE A 370 12.05 -9.11 0.98
CA PHE A 370 11.22 -10.24 1.42
C PHE A 370 10.04 -10.47 0.49
N ASN A 371 9.47 -9.42 -0.09
CA ASN A 371 8.40 -9.55 -1.08
C ASN A 371 8.82 -10.43 -2.26
N ILE A 372 9.96 -10.16 -2.91
CA ILE A 372 10.45 -10.99 -4.02
C ILE A 372 10.76 -12.43 -3.57
N LEU A 373 11.42 -12.59 -2.42
CA LEU A 373 11.77 -13.91 -1.90
C LEU A 373 10.51 -14.75 -1.62
N ILE A 374 9.55 -14.19 -0.88
CA ILE A 374 8.32 -14.88 -0.50
C ILE A 374 7.45 -15.13 -1.73
N ALA A 375 7.29 -14.13 -2.61
CA ALA A 375 6.48 -14.27 -3.80
C ALA A 375 7.01 -15.38 -4.73
N LEU A 376 8.32 -15.49 -4.92
CA LEU A 376 8.93 -16.54 -5.76
C LEU A 376 8.90 -17.92 -5.08
N ILE A 377 9.25 -18.02 -3.80
CA ILE A 377 9.31 -19.29 -3.06
C ILE A 377 7.90 -19.87 -2.89
N PHE A 378 6.95 -19.04 -2.46
CA PHE A 378 5.61 -19.47 -2.10
C PHE A 378 4.60 -19.34 -3.25
N ILE A 379 5.02 -19.02 -4.47
CA ILE A 379 4.12 -18.79 -5.61
C ILE A 379 3.07 -19.89 -5.79
N ARG A 380 3.47 -21.16 -5.65
CA ARG A 380 2.56 -22.32 -5.79
C ARG A 380 1.53 -22.40 -4.67
N LEU A 381 1.92 -22.01 -3.46
CA LEU A 381 1.03 -21.95 -2.31
C LEU A 381 0.06 -20.76 -2.46
N LEU A 382 0.60 -19.59 -2.80
CA LEU A 382 -0.15 -18.37 -3.04
C LEU A 382 -1.21 -18.57 -4.11
N VAL A 383 -0.90 -19.24 -5.22
CA VAL A 383 -1.90 -19.53 -6.26
C VAL A 383 -3.06 -20.40 -5.75
N LYS A 384 -2.81 -21.30 -4.79
CA LYS A 384 -3.90 -22.07 -4.15
C LYS A 384 -4.79 -21.17 -3.28
N VAL A 385 -4.27 -20.09 -2.72
CA VAL A 385 -5.05 -19.10 -1.94
C VAL A 385 -6.14 -18.45 -2.81
N LEU A 386 -5.90 -18.25 -4.11
CA LEU A 386 -6.92 -17.77 -5.05
C LEU A 386 -8.13 -18.71 -5.16
N SER A 387 -7.96 -19.97 -4.78
CA SER A 387 -9.04 -20.94 -4.74
C SER A 387 -9.82 -20.90 -3.42
N ILE A 388 -9.50 -20.06 -2.45
CA ILE A 388 -10.27 -19.99 -1.19
C ILE A 388 -11.63 -19.31 -1.45
N PRO A 389 -12.75 -19.92 -1.06
CA PRO A 389 -14.07 -19.34 -1.30
C PRO A 389 -14.30 -18.10 -0.43
N LYS A 390 -14.80 -17.02 -1.04
CA LYS A 390 -15.14 -15.76 -0.36
C LYS A 390 -16.11 -15.96 0.82
N THR A 391 -16.95 -16.99 0.76
CA THR A 391 -17.90 -17.36 1.82
C THR A 391 -17.25 -17.73 3.15
N ILE A 392 -15.98 -18.14 3.17
CA ILE A 392 -15.23 -18.41 4.41
C ILE A 392 -14.43 -17.18 4.83
N LEU A 393 -13.81 -16.51 3.86
CA LEU A 393 -12.92 -15.41 4.11
C LEU A 393 -13.64 -14.18 4.68
N MET A 394 -14.78 -13.78 4.10
CA MET A 394 -15.49 -12.56 4.52
C MET A 394 -15.99 -12.64 5.97
N PRO A 395 -16.62 -13.75 6.44
CA PRO A 395 -16.97 -13.89 7.85
C PRO A 395 -15.76 -13.86 8.79
N THR A 396 -14.64 -14.47 8.39
CA THR A 396 -13.40 -14.47 9.18
C THR A 396 -12.89 -13.04 9.36
N ILE A 397 -12.87 -12.25 8.29
CA ILE A 397 -12.48 -10.84 8.34
C ILE A 397 -13.45 -10.05 9.22
N ALA A 398 -14.76 -10.27 9.11
CA ALA A 398 -15.75 -9.60 9.94
C ALA A 398 -15.51 -9.87 11.45
N ILE A 399 -15.21 -11.12 11.82
CA ILE A 399 -14.86 -11.50 13.19
C ILE A 399 -13.60 -10.76 13.65
N LEU A 400 -12.56 -10.71 12.82
CA LEU A 400 -11.32 -10.00 13.16
C LEU A 400 -11.56 -8.48 13.36
N CYS A 401 -12.39 -7.86 12.52
CA CYS A 401 -12.77 -6.45 12.69
C CYS A 401 -13.49 -6.21 14.02
N VAL A 402 -14.42 -7.09 14.41
CA VAL A 402 -15.13 -7.00 15.70
C VAL A 402 -14.15 -7.16 16.86
N ILE A 403 -13.30 -8.20 16.83
CA ILE A 403 -12.28 -8.44 17.86
C ILE A 403 -11.34 -7.23 17.98
N GLY A 404 -10.83 -6.72 16.86
CA GLY A 404 -9.93 -5.57 16.84
C GLY A 404 -10.58 -4.30 17.39
N SER A 405 -11.86 -4.06 17.09
CA SER A 405 -12.60 -2.92 17.66
C SER A 405 -12.87 -3.06 19.16
N TYR A 406 -13.05 -4.29 19.65
CA TYR A 406 -13.40 -4.57 21.04
C TYR A 406 -12.18 -4.59 21.97
N ALA A 407 -11.05 -5.14 21.51
CA ALA A 407 -9.78 -5.20 22.24
C ALA A 407 -9.14 -3.82 22.50
N LEU A 408 -9.65 -2.77 21.87
CA LEU A 408 -9.21 -1.39 22.10
C LEU A 408 -9.75 -0.77 23.37
N ARG A 409 -10.92 -1.23 23.81
CA ARG A 409 -11.71 -0.56 24.86
C ARG A 409 -11.71 -1.34 26.18
N ASN A 410 -11.06 -2.50 26.20
CA ASN A 410 -10.93 -3.44 27.32
C ASN A 410 -9.54 -4.07 27.25
#